data_AF-A0A3C0S723-F1
#
_entry.id   AF-A0A3C0S723-F1
#
_cell.length_a   1.000
_cell.length_b   1.000
_cell.length_c   1.000
_cell.angle_alpha   90.00
_cell.angle_beta   90.00
_cell.angle_gamma   90.00
#
_symmetry.space_group_name_H-M   'P 1'
#
loop_
_entity.id
_entity.type
_entity.pdbx_description
1 polymer ?
#
loop_
_entity_poly.entity_id
_entity_poly.type
_entity_poly.pdbx_seq_one_letter_code
_entity_poly.pdbx_strand_id
1 'polypeptide(L)' 'RIERPETILGMKLTPALRAKYPATQVNGITVNSDFYIRIYTALEKRSWNDKMYLFPIPLEEISLNPALGQNTGWQ' A
#
# COMPACT_ATOMS: atom_id res chain seq x y z
N ARG A 1 4.46 0.01 7.99
CA ARG A 1 3.83 0.30 6.68
C ARG A 1 4.96 0.58 5.71
N ILE A 2 4.93 0.03 4.49
CA ILE A 2 5.95 0.36 3.47
C ILE A 2 5.52 1.66 2.82
N GLU A 3 6.39 2.65 2.87
CA GLU A 3 6.17 3.95 2.24
C GLU A 3 6.58 3.88 0.75
N ARG A 4 5.69 4.34 -0.13
CA ARG A 4 5.89 4.38 -1.60
C ARG A 4 6.34 3.04 -2.22
N PRO A 5 5.58 1.95 -2.03
CA PRO A 5 5.93 0.61 -2.52
C PRO A 5 6.18 0.56 -4.04
N GLU A 6 5.59 1.48 -4.81
CA GLU A 6 5.78 1.63 -6.25
C GLU A 6 7.18 2.08 -6.67
N THR A 7 7.93 2.72 -5.77
CA THR A 7 9.32 3.15 -6.03
C THR A 7 10.35 2.06 -5.71
N ILE A 8 9.93 0.98 -5.04
CA ILE A 8 10.81 -0.13 -4.68
C ILE A 8 10.76 -1.14 -5.82
N LEU A 9 11.73 -1.01 -6.73
CA LEU A 9 11.79 -1.74 -7.99
C LEU A 9 12.88 -2.81 -7.97
N GLY A 10 12.58 -3.96 -8.59
CA GLY A 10 13.56 -5.01 -8.83
C GLY A 10 14.36 -4.80 -10.11
N MET A 11 14.99 -5.87 -10.59
CA MET A 11 15.72 -5.87 -11.85
C MET A 11 14.83 -5.50 -13.05
N LYS A 12 15.42 -4.88 -14.07
CA LYS A 12 14.77 -4.66 -15.36
C LYS A 12 14.62 -5.98 -16.13
N LEU A 13 13.38 -6.39 -16.39
CA LEU A 13 13.00 -7.58 -17.14
C LEU A 13 12.38 -7.17 -18.48
N THR A 14 13.24 -6.82 -19.44
CA THR A 14 12.81 -6.46 -20.80
C THR A 14 12.18 -7.65 -21.52
N PRO A 15 11.39 -7.44 -22.59
CA PRO A 15 10.82 -8.55 -23.37
C PRO A 15 11.88 -9.52 -23.91
N ALA A 16 13.01 -8.97 -24.40
CA ALA A 16 14.13 -9.77 -24.90
C ALA A 16 14.78 -10.61 -23.79
N LEU A 17 14.90 -10.08 -22.57
CA LEU A 17 15.43 -10.83 -21.43
C LEU A 17 14.44 -11.91 -20.97
N ARG A 18 13.14 -11.57 -20.91
CA ARG A 18 12.07 -12.49 -20.51
C ARG A 18 12.00 -13.72 -21.44
N ALA A 19 12.18 -13.52 -22.74
CA ALA A 19 12.18 -14.60 -23.74
C ALA A 19 13.33 -15.61 -23.57
N LYS A 20 14.39 -15.27 -22.82
CA LYS A 20 15.50 -16.20 -22.54
C LYS A 20 15.18 -17.22 -21.44
N TYR A 21 14.07 -17.04 -20.71
CA TYR A 21 13.67 -17.91 -19.62
C TYR A 21 12.41 -18.70 -20.00
N PRO A 22 12.27 -19.95 -19.53
CA PRO A 22 11.04 -20.71 -19.68
C PRO A 22 9.83 -19.94 -19.12
N ALA A 23 8.72 -19.90 -19.88
CA ALA A 23 7.53 -19.15 -19.47
C ALA A 23 7.00 -19.57 -18.09
N THR A 24 7.13 -20.86 -17.74
CA THR A 24 6.75 -21.40 -16.43
C THR A 24 7.45 -20.71 -15.25
N GLN A 25 8.63 -20.13 -15.46
CA GLN A 25 9.40 -19.45 -14.41
C GLN A 25 9.10 -17.95 -14.32
N VAL A 26 8.65 -17.32 -15.41
CA VAL A 26 8.57 -15.85 -15.51
C VAL A 26 7.16 -15.28 -15.73
N ASN A 27 6.16 -16.12 -16.00
CA ASN A 27 4.81 -15.64 -16.38
C ASN A 27 4.13 -14.81 -15.27
N GLY A 28 4.34 -15.16 -14.00
CA GLY A 28 3.75 -14.43 -12.86
C GLY A 28 4.43 -13.10 -12.51
N ILE A 29 5.54 -12.75 -13.18
CA ILE A 29 6.32 -11.56 -12.83
C ILE A 29 5.71 -10.31 -13.46
N THR A 30 5.17 -9.44 -12.61
CA THR A 30 4.64 -8.13 -13.00
C THR A 30 5.77 -7.10 -13.12
N VAL A 31 5.72 -6.27 -14.17
CA VAL A 31 6.66 -5.16 -14.39
C VAL A 31 5.92 -3.84 -14.50
N ASN A 32 6.60 -2.72 -14.24
CA ASN A 32 6.10 -1.38 -14.55
C ASN A 32 6.28 -1.02 -16.03
N SER A 33 5.90 0.20 -16.42
CA SER A 33 6.02 0.72 -17.80
C SER A 33 7.45 0.70 -18.35
N ASP A 34 8.45 0.79 -17.47
CA ASP A 34 9.87 0.81 -17.81
C ASP A 34 10.52 -0.57 -17.71
N PHE A 35 9.72 -1.63 -17.60
CA PHE A 35 10.13 -3.03 -17.47
C PHE A 35 10.84 -3.40 -16.17
N TYR A 36 10.78 -2.60 -15.12
CA TYR A 36 11.29 -3.00 -13.80
C TYR A 36 10.28 -3.89 -13.08
N ILE A 37 10.77 -4.96 -12.44
CA ILE A 37 9.94 -5.89 -11.66
C ILE A 37 9.29 -5.15 -10.48
N ARG A 38 7.97 -5.32 -10.33
CA ARG A 38 7.23 -4.80 -9.17
C ARG A 38 7.32 -5.79 -8.02
N ILE A 39 7.90 -5.36 -6.90
CA ILE A 39 8.09 -6.21 -5.70
C ILE A 39 6.79 -6.28 -4.88
N TYR A 40 6.06 -5.17 -4.77
CA TYR A 40 4.86 -5.06 -3.95
C TYR A 40 3.60 -4.87 -4.80
N THR A 41 3.22 -5.91 -5.55
CA THR A 41 2.04 -5.88 -6.44
C THR A 41 0.70 -5.84 -5.72
N ALA A 42 0.66 -6.18 -4.42
CA ALA A 42 -0.57 -6.16 -3.62
C ALA A 42 -0.85 -4.81 -2.95
N LEU A 43 0.09 -3.85 -3.00
CA LEU A 43 0.02 -2.60 -2.24
C LEU A 43 -0.30 -1.37 -3.11
N GLU A 44 -0.95 -1.57 -4.26
CA GLU A 44 -1.03 -0.56 -5.32
C GLU A 44 -1.86 0.68 -5.00
N LYS A 45 -2.73 0.65 -3.99
CA LYS A 45 -3.56 1.80 -3.64
C LYS A 45 -3.47 2.10 -2.16
N ARG A 46 -2.79 3.20 -1.82
CA ARG A 46 -2.99 3.87 -0.53
C ARG A 46 -4.41 4.41 -0.51
N SER A 47 -5.24 3.88 0.37
CA SER A 47 -6.53 4.50 0.70
C SER A 47 -6.34 5.54 1.80
N TRP A 48 -7.08 6.63 1.68
CA TRP A 48 -7.29 7.60 2.74
C TRP A 48 -8.78 7.58 3.11
N ASN A 49 -9.06 7.59 4.41
CA ASN A 49 -10.38 7.74 4.96
C ASN A 49 -10.33 9.01 5.80
N ASP A 50 -11.32 9.88 5.67
CA ASP A 50 -11.32 11.19 6.32
C ASP A 50 -11.20 11.12 7.85
N LYS A 51 -11.58 9.99 8.48
CA LYS A 51 -11.32 9.79 9.91
C LYS A 51 -9.84 9.92 10.27
N MET A 52 -8.92 9.56 9.35
CA MET A 52 -7.49 9.61 9.61
C MET A 52 -6.90 11.04 9.69
N TYR A 53 -7.70 12.09 9.46
CA TYR A 53 -7.28 13.47 9.74
C TYR A 53 -7.10 13.75 11.23
N LEU A 54 -7.82 13.04 12.10
CA LEU A 54 -7.74 13.17 13.56
C LEU A 54 -7.52 11.80 14.18
N PHE A 55 -6.79 11.72 15.29
CA PHE A 55 -6.69 10.47 16.05
C PHE A 55 -7.98 10.20 16.84
N PRO A 56 -8.31 8.95 17.17
CA PRO A 56 -9.39 8.68 18.12
C PRO A 56 -9.07 9.32 19.47
N ILE A 57 -10.07 9.98 20.07
CA ILE A 57 -10.02 10.46 21.44
C ILE A 57 -9.99 9.22 22.36
N PRO A 58 -9.09 9.16 23.36
CA PRO A 58 -9.03 8.06 24.30
C PRO A 58 -10.36 7.85 25.02
N LEU A 59 -10.72 6.58 25.28
CA LEU A 59 -11.98 6.24 25.95
C LEU A 59 -12.05 6.80 27.37
N GLU A 60 -10.92 6.93 28.05
CA GLU A 60 -10.81 7.51 29.39
C GLU A 60 -11.27 8.98 29.40
N GLU A 61 -10.85 9.77 28.41
CA GLU A 61 -11.25 11.18 28.27
C GLU A 61 -12.74 11.34 27.98
N ILE A 62 -13.30 10.45 27.14
CA ILE A 62 -14.74 10.40 26.85
C ILE A 62 -15.53 10.00 28.10
N SER A 63 -15.01 9.07 28.90
CA SER A 63 -15.66 8.60 30.12
C SER A 63 -15.62 9.65 31.23
N LEU A 64 -14.53 10.43 31.31
CA LEU A 64 -14.36 11.52 32.26
C LEU A 64 -15.25 12.73 31.92
N ASN A 65 -15.44 13.02 30.64
CA ASN A 65 -16.31 14.09 30.16
C ASN A 65 -17.36 13.56 29.17
N PRO A 66 -18.56 13.18 29.65
CA PRO A 66 -19.63 12.66 28.78
C PRO A 66 -20.13 13.65 27.70
N ALA A 67 -19.82 14.95 27.81
CA ALA A 67 -20.13 15.92 26.77
C ALA A 67 -19.09 15.90 25.62
N LEU A 68 -17.93 15.26 25.82
CA LEU A 68 -16.91 15.04 24.80
C LEU A 68 -17.28 13.80 23.98
N GLY A 69 -17.77 14.01 22.77
CA GLY A 69 -17.97 12.94 21.79
C GLY A 69 -16.65 12.45 21.18
N GLN A 70 -16.74 11.48 20.27
CA GLN A 70 -15.59 10.97 19.50
C GLN A 70 -15.41 11.74 18.18
N ASN A 71 -14.17 11.81 17.68
CA ASN A 71 -13.86 12.34 16.35
C ASN A 71 -14.59 11.52 15.25
N THR A 72 -15.11 12.22 14.24
CA THR A 72 -15.96 11.62 13.18
C THR A 72 -15.29 10.39 12.54
N GLY A 73 -16.01 9.26 12.51
CA GLY A 73 -15.54 8.01 11.88
C GLY A 73 -14.72 7.09 12.80
N TRP A 74 -14.45 7.49 14.04
CA TRP A 74 -13.79 6.68 15.08
C TRP A 74 -14.73 6.11 16.14
N GLN A 75 -16.03 6.33 15.98
CA GLN A 75 -17.08 5.79 16.87
C GLN A 75 -17.17 4.27 16.80
#